data_AF-A0A7S4AQV5-F1
#
_entry.id   AF-A0A7S4AQV5-F1
#
_cell.length_a   1.000
_cell.length_b   1.000
_cell.length_c   1.000
_cell.angle_alpha   90.00
_cell.angle_beta   90.00
_cell.angle_gamma   90.00
#
_symmetry.space_group_name_H-M   'P 1'
#
loop_
_entity.id
_entity.type
_entity.pdbx_description
1 polymer ?
#
loop_
_entity_poly.entity_id
_entity_poly.type
_entity_poly.pdbx_seq_one_letter_code
_entity_poly.pdbx_strand_id
1 'polypeptide(L)'
;WCVSVGDLIIYLALVCKLWRVQKVSHFRKGQTILVRHVIWPLVGVVLIAIGILITWTVVNPPYYKREIVEGEGGNVHSIGICYYDDGGIFQLSLTAIFIATISVVFWLSLKTRKLP
;
A
#
# COMPACT_ATOMS: atom_id res chain seq x y z
N TRP A 1 -6.88 -0.89 -8.18
CA TRP A 1 -6.58 -2.33 -8.06
C TRP A 1 -5.13 -2.66 -8.33
N CYS A 2 -4.66 -2.72 -9.59
CA CYS A 2 -3.29 -3.21 -9.89
C CYS A 2 -2.18 -2.45 -9.16
N VAL A 3 -2.26 -1.11 -9.14
CA VAL A 3 -1.29 -0.27 -8.42
C VAL A 3 -1.32 -0.58 -6.93
N SER A 4 -2.49 -0.45 -6.29
CA SER A 4 -2.66 -0.68 -4.85
C SER A 4 -2.26 -2.10 -4.41
N VAL A 5 -2.61 -3.12 -5.17
CA VAL A 5 -2.26 -4.52 -4.87
C VAL A 5 -0.76 -4.75 -5.11
N GLY A 6 -0.19 -4.19 -6.17
CA GLY A 6 1.24 -4.24 -6.44
C GLY A 6 2.05 -3.65 -5.29
N ASP A 7 1.65 -2.47 -4.80
CA ASP A 7 2.29 -1.82 -3.66
C ASP A 7 2.19 -2.69 -2.39
N LEU A 8 1.02 -3.25 -2.09
CA LEU A 8 0.84 -4.16 -0.95
C LEU A 8 1.78 -5.38 -1.02
N ILE A 9 1.93 -5.98 -2.20
CA ILE A 9 2.83 -7.13 -2.40
C ILE A 9 4.29 -6.72 -2.20
N ILE A 10 4.70 -5.56 -2.72
CA ILE A 10 6.06 -5.03 -2.55
C ILE A 10 6.36 -4.79 -1.06
N TYR A 11 5.46 -4.15 -0.33
CA TYR A 11 5.64 -3.90 1.10
C TYR A 11 5.64 -5.20 1.93
N LEU A 12 4.77 -6.16 1.60
CA LEU A 12 4.79 -7.49 2.20
C LEU A 12 6.14 -8.19 1.98
N ALA A 13 6.68 -8.13 0.76
CA ALA A 13 7.98 -8.73 0.43
C ALA A 13 9.14 -8.04 1.17
N LEU A 14 9.13 -6.70 1.25
CA LEU A 14 10.12 -5.92 1.99
C LEU A 14 10.12 -6.25 3.48
N VAL A 15 8.94 -6.31 4.12
CA VAL A 15 8.85 -6.68 5.54
C VAL A 15 9.28 -8.12 5.76
N CYS A 16 8.87 -9.06 4.90
CA CYS A 16 9.33 -10.45 4.98
C CYS A 16 10.86 -10.55 4.92
N LYS A 17 11.50 -9.77 4.03
CA LYS A 17 12.97 -9.72 3.89
C LYS A 17 13.63 -9.13 5.13
N LEU A 18 13.21 -7.95 5.59
CA LEU A 18 13.75 -7.29 6.77
C LEU A 18 13.57 -8.16 8.02
N TRP A 19 12.42 -8.81 8.16
CA TRP A 19 12.12 -9.76 9.22
C TRP A 19 13.08 -10.94 9.21
N ARG A 20 13.33 -11.55 8.04
CA ARG A 20 14.28 -12.66 7.91
C ARG A 20 15.68 -12.24 8.35
N VAL A 21 16.15 -11.06 7.93
CA VAL A 21 17.45 -10.51 8.33
C VAL A 21 17.52 -10.30 9.84
N GLN A 22 16.50 -9.69 10.43
CA GLN A 22 16.41 -9.51 11.89
C GLN A 22 16.43 -10.84 12.64
N LYS A 23 15.78 -11.88 12.11
CA LYS A 23 15.76 -13.21 12.74
C LYS A 23 17.12 -13.90 12.66
N VAL A 24 17.80 -13.79 11.52
CA VAL A 24 19.11 -14.42 11.30
C VAL A 24 20.20 -13.76 12.16
N SER A 25 20.16 -12.44 12.34
CA SER A 25 21.16 -11.71 13.14
C SER A 25 21.01 -11.89 14.66
N HIS A 26 19.79 -12.16 15.15
CA HIS A 26 19.50 -12.28 16.58
C HIS A 26 19.66 -13.70 17.15
N PHE A 27 20.25 -14.65 16.42
CA PHE A 27 20.56 -15.98 16.94
C PHE A 27 21.66 -15.94 18.03
N ARG A 28 21.25 -15.59 19.25
CA ARG A 28 21.86 -16.09 20.49
C ARG A 28 21.10 -17.35 20.91
N LYS A 29 21.85 -18.39 21.31
CA LYS A 29 21.32 -19.69 21.80
C LYS A 29 20.16 -19.47 22.78
N GLY A 30 18.93 -19.81 22.38
CA GLY A 30 17.81 -20.05 23.32
C GLY A 30 16.57 -19.15 23.25
N GLN A 31 16.51 -18.07 22.46
CA GLN A 31 15.29 -17.24 22.38
C GLN A 31 14.44 -17.55 21.14
N THR A 32 13.34 -18.29 21.34
CA THR A 32 12.30 -18.50 20.31
C THR A 32 11.31 -17.34 20.33
N ILE A 33 11.63 -16.24 19.64
CA ILE A 33 10.64 -15.20 19.38
C ILE A 33 9.61 -15.75 18.39
N LEU A 34 8.34 -15.78 18.80
CA LEU A 34 7.22 -16.32 18.05
C LEU A 34 6.96 -15.44 16.81
N VAL A 35 7.51 -15.87 15.67
CA VAL A 35 7.41 -15.20 14.35
C VAL A 35 5.98 -14.82 13.95
N ARG A 36 5.01 -15.58 14.45
CA ARG A 36 3.60 -15.40 14.20
C ARG A 36 3.07 -14.04 14.63
N HIS A 37 3.62 -13.42 15.68
CA HIS A 37 3.08 -12.16 16.22
C HIS A 37 3.33 -10.93 15.33
N VAL A 38 4.34 -10.95 14.45
CA VAL A 38 4.67 -9.78 13.61
C VAL A 38 4.17 -9.94 12.18
N ILE A 39 4.04 -11.18 11.69
CA ILE A 39 3.42 -11.45 10.39
C ILE A 39 1.90 -11.23 10.44
N TRP A 40 1.26 -11.60 11.56
CA TRP A 40 -0.19 -11.50 11.71
C TRP A 40 -0.76 -10.07 11.55
N PRO A 41 -0.21 -9.01 12.19
CA PRO A 41 -0.70 -7.66 11.97
C PRO A 41 -0.51 -7.19 10.53
N LEU A 42 0.56 -7.63 9.85
CA LEU A 42 0.81 -7.25 8.47
C LEU A 42 -0.19 -7.91 7.50
N VAL A 43 -0.50 -9.20 7.70
CA VAL A 43 -1.57 -9.87 6.95
C VAL A 43 -2.91 -9.19 7.22
N GLY A 44 -3.17 -8.77 8.47
CA GLY A 44 -4.35 -7.99 8.83
C GLY A 44 -4.47 -6.69 8.03
N VAL A 45 -3.37 -5.91 7.93
CA VAL A 45 -3.35 -4.66 7.16
C VAL A 45 -3.63 -4.89 5.67
N VAL A 46 -3.07 -5.96 5.09
CA VAL A 46 -3.36 -6.33 3.69
C VAL A 46 -4.83 -6.68 3.48
N LEU A 47 -5.43 -7.46 4.38
CA LEU A 47 -6.85 -7.81 4.30
C LEU A 47 -7.75 -6.58 4.45
N ILE A 48 -7.41 -5.67 5.35
CA ILE A 48 -8.15 -4.39 5.52
C ILE A 48 -8.05 -3.56 4.24
N ALA A 49 -6.87 -3.42 3.65
CA ALA A 49 -6.68 -2.67 2.41
C ALA A 49 -7.48 -3.27 1.23
N ILE A 50 -7.52 -4.61 1.12
CA ILE A 50 -8.36 -5.31 0.14
C ILE A 50 -9.85 -5.04 0.42
N GLY A 51 -10.29 -5.08 1.68
CA GLY A 51 -11.67 -4.77 2.06
C GLY A 51 -12.08 -3.34 1.69
N ILE A 52 -11.19 -2.36 1.87
CA ILE A 52 -11.41 -0.97 1.45
C ILE A 52 -11.53 -0.89 -0.07
N LEU A 53 -10.66 -1.58 -0.82
CA LEU A 53 -10.73 -1.61 -2.30
C LEU A 53 -12.05 -2.20 -2.80
N ILE A 54 -12.51 -3.31 -2.20
CA ILE A 54 -13.81 -3.92 -2.53
C ILE A 54 -14.94 -2.93 -2.23
N THR A 55 -14.93 -2.33 -1.04
CA THR A 55 -15.96 -1.36 -0.63
C THR A 55 -15.99 -0.16 -1.57
N TRP A 56 -14.82 0.36 -1.95
CA TRP A 56 -14.70 1.47 -2.89
C TRP A 56 -15.34 1.12 -4.24
N THR A 57 -15.06 -0.05 -4.80
CA THR A 57 -15.65 -0.47 -6.07
C THR A 57 -17.15 -0.69 -6.05
N VAL A 58 -17.69 -1.12 -4.91
CA VAL A 58 -19.13 -1.41 -4.77
C VAL A 58 -19.92 -0.12 -4.55
N VAL A 59 -19.39 0.80 -3.75
CA VAL A 59 -20.09 2.05 -3.42
C VAL A 59 -19.99 3.06 -4.57
N ASN A 60 -18.79 3.26 -5.11
CA ASN A 60 -18.54 4.26 -6.15
C ASN A 60 -17.72 3.64 -7.28
N PRO A 61 -18.37 2.97 -8.25
CA PRO A 61 -17.69 2.43 -9.40
C PRO A 61 -17.09 3.57 -10.24
N PRO A 62 -15.89 3.37 -10.81
CA PRO A 62 -15.29 4.35 -11.71
C PRO A 62 -16.18 4.55 -12.94
N TYR A 63 -16.36 5.80 -13.33
CA TYR A 63 -17.06 6.14 -14.58
C TYR A 63 -16.14 6.88 -15.53
N TYR A 64 -16.34 6.62 -16.81
CA TYR A 64 -15.59 7.25 -17.88
C TYR A 64 -16.29 8.54 -18.31
N LYS A 65 -15.54 9.63 -18.39
CA LYS A 65 -16.02 10.91 -18.92
C LYS A 65 -15.02 11.45 -19.93
N ARG A 66 -15.53 12.00 -21.03
CA ARG A 66 -14.70 12.74 -21.99
C ARG A 66 -14.77 14.21 -21.65
N GLU A 67 -13.62 14.83 -21.53
CA GLU A 67 -13.48 16.27 -21.39
C GLU A 67 -12.95 16.84 -22.69
N ILE A 68 -13.56 17.93 -23.11
CA ILE A 68 -13.15 18.68 -24.28
C ILE A 68 -12.26 19.80 -23.76
N VAL A 69 -10.98 19.71 -24.10
CA VAL A 69 -9.98 20.71 -23.75
C VAL A 69 -9.67 21.50 -25.01
N GLU A 70 -10.00 22.79 -25.00
CA GLU A 70 -9.58 23.70 -26.07
C GLU A 70 -8.08 23.97 -25.92
N GLY A 71 -7.30 23.50 -26.89
CA GLY A 71 -5.89 23.79 -26.99
C GLY A 71 -5.63 25.18 -27.52
N GLU A 72 -4.43 25.70 -27.23
CA GLU A 72 -3.97 26.99 -27.74
C GLU A 72 -3.99 26.99 -29.28
N GLY A 73 -4.68 27.96 -29.88
CA GLY A 73 -4.88 28.03 -31.34
C GLY A 73 -6.21 27.45 -31.86
N GLY A 74 -7.17 27.11 -30.98
CA GLY A 74 -8.52 26.68 -31.39
C GLY A 74 -8.63 25.21 -31.78
N ASN A 75 -7.57 24.42 -31.54
CA ASN A 75 -7.61 22.97 -31.73
C ASN A 75 -8.36 22.32 -30.56
N VAL A 76 -9.46 21.62 -30.87
CA VAL A 76 -10.29 20.95 -29.88
C VAL A 76 -9.73 19.55 -29.62
N HIS A 77 -9.20 19.30 -28.42
CA HIS A 77 -8.74 17.99 -27.99
C HIS A 77 -9.78 17.32 -27.09
N SER A 78 -10.12 16.06 -27.37
CA SER A 78 -10.97 15.27 -26.47
C SER A 78 -10.09 14.30 -25.69
N ILE A 79 -10.06 14.45 -24.35
CA ILE A 79 -9.34 13.58 -23.44
C ILE A 79 -10.36 12.73 -22.68
N GLY A 80 -10.18 11.41 -22.70
CA GLY A 80 -10.97 10.49 -21.89
C GLY A 80 -10.33 10.30 -20.52
N ILE A 81 -11.06 10.66 -19.46
CA ILE A 81 -10.58 10.57 -18.07
C ILE A 81 -11.54 9.67 -17.27
N CYS A 82 -10.97 8.91 -16.35
CA CYS A 82 -11.71 8.07 -15.42
C CYS A 82 -11.88 8.80 -14.10
N TYR A 83 -13.12 8.97 -13.66
CA TYR A 83 -13.49 9.71 -12.46
C TYR A 83 -14.10 8.80 -11.39
N TYR A 84 -13.97 9.25 -10.15
CA TYR A 84 -14.62 8.68 -8.97
C TYR A 84 -15.43 9.80 -8.31
N ASP A 85 -16.71 9.54 -8.01
CA ASP A 85 -17.60 10.50 -7.34
C ASP A 85 -17.66 10.21 -5.83
N ASP A 86 -16.49 10.19 -5.20
CA ASP A 86 -16.33 9.78 -3.80
C ASP A 86 -15.62 10.83 -2.95
N GLY A 87 -15.37 12.02 -3.53
CA GLY A 87 -14.62 13.10 -2.89
C GLY A 87 -13.19 12.72 -2.51
N GLY A 88 -12.66 11.60 -3.00
CA GLY A 88 -11.32 11.09 -2.68
C GLY A 88 -11.16 10.47 -1.29
N ILE A 89 -12.25 10.20 -0.56
CA ILE A 89 -12.17 9.65 0.82
C ILE A 89 -11.48 8.28 0.84
N PHE A 90 -11.85 7.39 -0.10
CA PHE A 90 -11.25 6.06 -0.19
C PHE A 90 -9.77 6.15 -0.55
N GLN A 91 -9.40 7.06 -1.45
CA GLN A 91 -8.02 7.32 -1.82
C GLN A 91 -7.19 7.82 -0.62
N LEU A 92 -7.72 8.75 0.18
CA LEU A 92 -7.06 9.24 1.39
C LEU A 92 -6.86 8.11 2.43
N SER A 93 -7.88 7.27 2.62
CA SER A 93 -7.80 6.14 3.56
C SER A 93 -6.71 5.13 3.19
N LEU A 94 -6.61 4.77 1.90
CA LEU A 94 -5.56 3.88 1.40
C LEU A 94 -4.18 4.53 1.55
N THR A 95 -4.06 5.81 1.22
CA THR A 95 -2.79 6.56 1.33
C THR A 95 -2.30 6.61 2.78
N ALA A 96 -3.20 6.81 3.75
CA ALA A 96 -2.85 6.80 5.17
C ALA A 96 -2.32 5.43 5.63
N ILE A 97 -2.95 4.33 5.18
CA ILE A 97 -2.46 2.97 5.45
C ILE A 97 -1.07 2.77 4.86
N PHE A 98 -0.83 3.21 3.62
CA PHE A 98 0.49 3.10 3.00
C PHE A 98 1.56 3.86 3.79
N ILE A 99 1.30 5.11 4.20
CA ILE A 99 2.24 5.90 5.01
C ILE A 99 2.56 5.18 6.33
N ALA A 100 1.55 4.60 6.99
CA ALA A 100 1.77 3.84 8.22
C ALA A 100 2.66 2.60 7.97
N THR A 101 2.42 1.84 6.90
CA THR A 101 3.26 0.68 6.55
C THR A 101 4.69 1.07 6.20
N ILE A 102 4.90 2.17 5.46
CA ILE A 102 6.22 2.70 5.15
C ILE A 102 6.96 3.09 6.43
N SER A 103 6.27 3.75 7.37
CA SER A 103 6.86 4.16 8.65
C SER A 103 7.34 2.96 9.46
N VAL A 104 6.56 1.87 9.50
CA VAL A 104 6.95 0.61 10.15
C VAL A 104 8.14 -0.04 9.44
N VAL A 105 8.11 -0.12 8.11
CA VAL A 105 9.23 -0.65 7.30
C VAL A 105 10.51 0.15 7.52
N PHE A 106 10.40 1.47 7.53
CA PHE A 106 11.52 2.38 7.76
C PHE A 106 12.10 2.20 9.17
N TRP A 107 11.24 2.11 10.18
CA TRP A 107 11.66 1.82 11.55
C TRP A 107 12.36 0.47 11.68
N LEU A 108 11.82 -0.59 11.06
CA LEU A 108 12.44 -1.91 11.02
C LEU A 108 13.81 -1.86 10.32
N SER A 109 13.90 -1.14 9.20
CA SER A 109 15.15 -0.94 8.46
C SER A 109 16.23 -0.28 9.33
N LEU A 110 15.89 0.80 10.03
CA LEU A 110 16.81 1.48 10.96
C LEU A 110 17.25 0.57 12.11
N LYS A 111 16.34 -0.26 12.62
CA LYS A 111 16.67 -1.24 13.65
C LYS A 111 17.62 -2.32 13.11
N THR A 112 17.40 -2.81 11.89
CA THR A 112 18.27 -3.82 11.29
C THR A 112 19.66 -3.31 10.91
N ARG A 113 19.81 -2.01 10.64
CA ARG A 113 21.12 -1.40 10.32
C ARG A 113 22.12 -1.49 11.47
N LYS A 114 21.65 -1.59 12.72
CA LYS A 114 22.50 -1.67 13.92
C LYS A 114 22.93 -3.10 14.28
N LEU A 115 22.59 -4.08 13.46
CA LEU A 115 22.99 -5.47 13.66
C LEU A 115 24.43 -5.68 13.16
N PRO A 116 25.26 -6.44 13.89
CA PRO A 116 26.62 -6.78 13.47
C PRO A 116 26.66 -7.69 12.24
#